data_AF-A0A2S1U270-F1
#
_entry.id   AF-A0A2S1U270-F1
#
_cell.length_a   1.000
_cell.length_b   1.000
_cell.length_c   1.000
_cell.angle_alpha   90.00
_cell.angle_beta   90.00
_cell.angle_gamma   90.00
#
_symmetry.space_group_name_H-M   'P 1'
#
loop_
_entity.id
_entity.type
_entity.pdbx_description
1 polymer ?
#
loop_
_entity_poly.entity_id
_entity_poly.type
_entity_poly.pdbx_seq_one_letter_code
_entity_poly.pdbx_strand_id
1 'polypeptide(L)'
;MFFFSLMHFFFQSKHFINLLLVFELFSLCVFLFCLCMSNISMNVVGIYFCLVILCLGVCESVMGLSVLVNCSRYSGKKNTKSFSFLSF
;
A
#
# COMPACT_ATOMS: atom_id res chain seq x y z
N MET A 1 4.13 7.86 14.41
CA MET A 1 3.65 8.08 13.03
C MET A 1 2.67 7.02 12.55
N PHE A 2 2.91 5.73 12.78
CA PHE A 2 1.98 4.64 12.42
C PHE A 2 0.52 4.85 12.84
N PHE A 3 0.25 5.20 14.11
CA PHE A 3 -1.12 5.39 14.58
C PHE A 3 -1.85 6.53 13.87
N PHE A 4 -1.14 7.63 13.55
CA PHE A 4 -1.72 8.74 12.81
C PHE A 4 -2.03 8.36 11.36
N SER A 5 -1.16 7.56 10.75
CA SER A 5 -1.35 6.99 9.42
C SER A 5 -2.55 6.03 9.36
N LEU A 6 -2.71 5.16 10.37
CA LEU A 6 -3.86 4.28 10.52
C LEU A 6 -5.16 5.06 10.73
N MET A 7 -5.16 6.12 11.54
CA MET A 7 -6.35 6.95 11.73
C MET A 7 -6.74 7.68 10.42
N HIS A 8 -5.75 8.16 9.66
CA HIS A 8 -5.97 8.78 8.36
C HIS A 8 -6.47 7.78 7.29
N PHE A 9 -6.04 6.52 7.36
CA PHE A 9 -6.53 5.43 6.52
C PHE A 9 -8.04 5.22 6.66
N PHE A 10 -8.56 5.21 7.89
CA PHE A 10 -9.99 5.03 8.14
C PHE A 10 -10.84 6.23 7.69
N PHE A 11 -10.30 7.45 7.76
CA PHE A 11 -11.05 8.67 7.41
C PHE A 11 -11.10 8.98 5.92
N GLN A 12 -10.08 8.59 5.14
CA GLN A 12 -9.97 8.95 3.72
C GLN A 12 -10.38 7.80 2.78
N SER A 13 -11.50 7.13 3.06
CA SER A 13 -12.00 6.02 2.23
C SER A 13 -12.57 6.43 0.86
N LYS A 14 -12.69 7.74 0.59
CA LYS A 14 -13.27 8.26 -0.67
C LYS A 14 -12.28 8.28 -1.84
N HIS A 15 -10.99 8.36 -1.57
CA HIS A 15 -9.96 8.38 -2.60
C HIS A 15 -9.01 7.19 -2.40
N PHE A 16 -9.27 6.13 -3.16
CA PHE A 16 -8.48 4.90 -3.21
C PHE A 16 -6.95 5.14 -3.35
N ILE A 17 -6.54 6.26 -3.96
CA ILE A 17 -5.13 6.68 -4.10
C ILE A 17 -4.50 7.00 -2.74
N ASN A 18 -5.22 7.68 -1.85
CA ASN A 18 -4.70 8.01 -0.52
C ASN A 18 -4.51 6.76 0.33
N LEU A 19 -5.33 5.73 0.08
CA LEU A 19 -5.20 4.43 0.73
C LEU A 19 -3.89 3.74 0.34
N LEU A 20 -3.53 3.76 -0.95
CA LEU A 20 -2.26 3.22 -1.43
C LEU A 20 -1.04 3.98 -0.86
N LEU A 21 -1.12 5.31 -0.79
CA LEU A 21 -0.04 6.15 -0.28
C LEU A 21 0.23 5.88 1.21
N VAL A 22 -0.82 5.63 1.99
CA VAL A 22 -0.68 5.19 3.38
C VAL A 22 -0.01 3.82 3.48
N PHE A 23 -0.32 2.90 2.57
CA PHE A 23 0.28 1.56 2.54
C PHE A 23 1.78 1.62 2.20
N GLU A 24 2.18 2.50 1.30
CA GLU A 24 3.58 2.73 0.96
C GLU A 24 4.36 3.40 2.10
N LEU A 25 3.74 4.33 2.83
CA LEU A 25 4.31 4.86 4.07
C LEU A 25 4.47 3.78 5.15
N PHE A 26 3.51 2.86 5.26
CA PHE A 26 3.57 1.74 6.19
C PHE A 26 4.75 0.81 5.88
N SER A 27 4.91 0.39 4.61
CA SER A 27 6.01 -0.49 4.19
C SER A 27 7.38 0.16 4.39
N LEU A 28 7.52 1.47 4.12
CA LEU A 28 8.74 2.23 4.41
C LEU A 28 9.06 2.30 5.91
N CYS A 29 8.05 2.47 6.77
CA CYS A 29 8.29 2.53 8.20
C CYS A 29 8.68 1.16 8.77
N VAL A 30 8.11 0.06 8.26
CA VAL A 30 8.56 -1.32 8.61
C VAL A 30 10.00 -1.54 8.15
N PHE A 31 10.35 -1.09 6.94
CA PHE A 31 11.72 -1.19 6.42
C PHE A 31 12.74 -0.42 7.27
N LEU A 32 12.44 0.83 7.64
CA LEU A 32 13.31 1.63 8.52
C LEU A 32 13.49 0.99 9.90
N PHE A 33 12.42 0.42 10.46
CA PHE A 33 12.50 -0.30 11.73
C PHE A 33 13.39 -1.54 11.63
N CYS A 34 13.22 -2.34 10.58
CA CYS A 34 14.04 -3.51 10.29
C CYS A 34 15.51 -3.14 10.06
N LEU A 35 15.80 -2.06 9.32
CA LEU A 35 17.16 -1.54 9.14
C LEU A 35 17.80 -1.09 10.45
N CYS A 36 17.05 -0.42 11.33
CA CYS A 36 17.56 0.01 12.63
C CYS A 36 17.96 -1.20 13.49
N MET A 37 17.09 -2.22 13.56
CA MET A 37 17.37 -3.46 14.29
C MET A 37 18.52 -4.28 13.68
N SER A 38 18.63 -4.31 12.35
CA SER A 38 19.72 -4.97 11.65
C SER A 38 21.08 -4.29 11.88
N ASN A 39 21.11 -2.96 11.97
CA ASN A 39 22.32 -2.21 12.30
C ASN A 39 22.76 -2.44 13.75
N ILE A 40 21.83 -2.49 14.71
CA ILE A 40 22.14 -2.76 16.12
C ILE A 40 22.75 -4.16 16.29
N SER A 41 22.25 -5.15 15.55
CA SER A 41 22.75 -6.53 15.61
C SER A 41 24.00 -6.80 14.75
N MET A 42 24.49 -5.80 14.01
CA MET A 42 25.62 -5.91 13.06
C MET A 42 25.50 -7.11 12.11
N ASN A 43 24.27 -7.51 11.79
CA ASN A 43 24.01 -8.70 11.01
C ASN A 43 23.86 -8.35 9.53
N VAL A 44 24.89 -8.65 8.74
CA VAL A 44 24.93 -8.37 7.30
C VAL A 44 23.83 -9.13 6.53
N VAL A 45 23.46 -10.34 7.00
CA VAL A 45 22.39 -11.14 6.40
C VAL A 45 21.02 -10.48 6.60
N GLY A 46 20.82 -9.78 7.73
CA GLY A 46 19.58 -9.07 8.03
C GLY A 46 19.28 -7.94 7.03
N ILE A 47 20.32 -7.29 6.51
CA ILE A 47 20.20 -6.20 5.54
C ILE A 47 19.64 -6.73 4.21
N TYR A 48 20.15 -7.87 3.71
CA TYR A 48 19.64 -8.49 2.50
C TYR A 48 18.19 -8.93 2.64
N PHE A 49 17.81 -9.48 3.80
CA PHE A 49 16.42 -9.86 4.07
C PHE A 49 15.49 -8.63 4.08
N CYS A 50 15.95 -7.52 4.66
CA CYS A 50 15.24 -6.25 4.66
C CYS A 50 14.99 -5.71 3.24
N LEU A 51 15.95 -5.87 2.31
CA LEU A 51 15.78 -5.52 0.89
C LEU A 51 14.74 -6.40 0.19
N VAL A 52 14.70 -7.71 0.47
CA VAL A 52 13.68 -8.61 -0.09
C VAL A 52 12.28 -8.20 0.37
N ILE A 53 12.12 -7.88 1.65
CA ILE A 53 10.85 -7.38 2.20
C ILE A 53 10.42 -6.07 1.51
N LEU A 54 11.38 -5.16 1.28
CA LEU A 54 11.11 -3.91 0.54
C LEU A 54 10.60 -4.20 -0.88
N CYS A 55 11.27 -5.08 -1.63
CA CYS A 55 10.85 -5.44 -2.98
C CYS A 55 9.44 -6.05 -2.98
N LEU A 56 9.13 -6.97 -2.06
CA LEU A 56 7.80 -7.56 -1.94
C LEU A 56 6.73 -6.49 -1.62
N GLY A 57 7.04 -5.55 -0.73
CA GLY A 57 6.15 -4.44 -0.40
C GLY A 57 5.86 -3.52 -1.59
N VAL A 58 6.87 -3.22 -2.43
CA VAL A 58 6.68 -2.45 -3.67
C VAL A 58 5.82 -3.22 -4.66
N CYS A 59 6.03 -4.53 -4.81
CA CYS A 59 5.22 -5.37 -5.70
C CYS A 59 3.73 -5.37 -5.32
N GLU A 60 3.40 -5.44 -4.03
CA GLU A 60 2.01 -5.32 -3.56
C GLU A 60 1.41 -3.95 -3.88
N SER A 61 2.15 -2.86 -3.67
CA SER A 61 1.70 -1.51 -4.03
C SER A 61 1.40 -1.38 -5.52
N VAL A 62 2.26 -1.91 -6.39
CA VAL A 62 2.04 -1.90 -7.86
C VAL A 62 0.80 -2.71 -8.24
N MET A 63 0.60 -3.89 -7.63
CA MET A 63 -0.62 -4.68 -7.83
C MET A 63 -1.88 -3.92 -7.37
N GLY A 64 -1.84 -3.27 -6.21
CA GLY A 64 -2.93 -2.42 -5.73
C GLY A 64 -3.25 -1.26 -6.69
N LEU A 65 -2.22 -0.63 -7.26
CA LEU A 65 -2.37 0.48 -8.20
C LEU A 65 -2.96 0.01 -9.53
N SER A 66 -2.58 -1.19 -9.99
CA SER A 66 -3.13 -1.82 -11.19
C SER A 66 -4.64 -2.09 -11.07
N VAL A 67 -5.09 -2.58 -9.91
CA VAL A 67 -6.51 -2.80 -9.62
C VAL A 67 -7.25 -1.48 -9.56
N LEU A 68 -6.67 -0.47 -8.93
CA LEU A 68 -7.23 0.88 -8.81
C LEU A 68 -7.44 1.52 -10.19
N VAL A 69 -6.47 1.41 -11.09
CA VAL A 69 -6.58 1.89 -12.48
C VAL A 69 -7.67 1.14 -13.24
N ASN A 70 -7.82 -0.17 -13.03
CA ASN A 70 -8.94 -0.90 -13.64
C ASN A 70 -10.29 -0.42 -13.09
N CYS A 71 -10.44 -0.29 -11.77
CA CYS A 71 -11.66 0.22 -11.15
C CYS A 71 -12.01 1.65 -11.62
N SER A 72 -11.02 2.53 -11.77
CA SER A 72 -11.24 3.88 -12.27
C SER A 72 -11.68 3.89 -13.74
N ARG A 73 -11.12 3.01 -14.59
CA ARG A 73 -11.57 2.81 -15.97
C ARG A 73 -12.99 2.25 -16.05
N TYR A 74 -13.34 1.28 -15.20
CA TYR A 74 -14.70 0.75 -15.11
C TYR A 74 -15.70 1.80 -14.60
N SER A 75 -15.33 2.61 -13.60
CA SER A 75 -16.19 3.68 -13.09
C SER A 75 -16.35 4.82 -14.11
N GLY A 76 -15.28 5.19 -14.83
CA GLY A 76 -15.32 6.19 -15.89
C GLY A 76 -16.17 5.75 -17.10
N LYS A 77 -16.19 4.44 -17.40
CA LYS A 77 -17.02 3.87 -18.48
C LYS A 77 -18.47 3.60 -18.06
N LYS A 78 -18.79 3.55 -16.76
CA LYS A 78 -20.15 3.35 -16.21
C LYS A 78 -20.94 4.65 -15.97
N ASN A 79 -20.39 5.83 -16.28
CA ASN A 79 -21.15 7.09 -16.25
C ASN A 79 -22.30 7.17 -17.28
N THR A 80 -22.50 6.13 -18.09
CA THR A 80 -23.78 5.84 -18.75
C THR A 80 -24.36 4.54 -18.20
N LYS A 81 -25.04 4.64 -17.05
CA LYS A 81 -26.03 3.68 -16.50
C LYS A 81 -25.63 2.19 -16.52
N SER A 82 -24.96 1.69 -15.49
CA SER A 82 -25.07 0.27 -15.07
C SER A 82 -24.29 -0.04 -13.79
N PHE A 83 -24.76 0.52 -12.67
CA PHE A 83 -24.49 -0.03 -11.34
C PHE A 83 -25.58 -1.07 -10.97
N SER A 84 -25.72 -2.13 -11.77
CA SER A 84 -26.55 -3.30 -11.41
C SER A 84 -25.85 -4.64 -11.65
N PHE A 85 -24.52 -4.65 -11.72
CA PHE A 85 -23.74 -5.89 -11.88
C PHE A 85 -23.12 -6.40 -10.56
N LEU A 86 -23.27 -5.66 -9.47
CA LEU A 86 -22.71 -6.04 -8.16
C LEU A 86 -23.69 -5.76 -7.01
N SER A 87 -24.99 -5.89 -7.28
CA SER A 87 -25.96 -6.20 -6.23
C SER A 87 -26.16 -7.71 -6.25
N PHE A 88 -25.54 -8.40 -5.29
CA PHE A 88 -26.18 -9.59 -4.75
C PHE A 88 -27.49 -9.16 -4.07
#